data_AF-A0AAZ3NUX8-F1
#
_entry.id   AF-A0AAZ3NUX8-F1
#
_cell.length_a   1.000
_cell.length_b   1.000
_cell.length_c   1.000
_cell.angle_alpha   90.00
_cell.angle_beta   90.00
_cell.angle_gamma   90.00
#
_symmetry.space_group_name_H-M   'P 1'
#
loop_
_entity.id
_entity.type
_entity.pdbx_description
1 polymer ?
#
loop_
_entity_poly.entity_id
_entity_poly.type
_entity_poly.pdbx_seq_one_letter_code
_entity_poly.pdbx_strand_id
1 'polypeptide(L)'
;MDSTNVAYRHHQHLEKCLTPLLANFRFHQQDNDKKHTSRQCKGYLTKKESDGVLHQMTWPPQSPDLNPIEMVWDKLDPRVKEKQPTRTQHMWEPLQDCWKSIPGEAG
;
A
#
# COMPACT_ATOMS: atom_id res chain seq x y z
N MET A 1 2.88 23.17 1.94
CA MET A 1 1.95 22.24 1.25
C MET A 1 0.77 21.99 2.17
N ASP A 2 -0.46 22.15 1.68
CA ASP A 2 -1.69 21.99 2.49
C ASP A 2 -1.97 20.51 2.78
N SER A 3 -2.03 20.14 4.05
CA SER A 3 -2.33 18.78 4.53
C SER A 3 -3.67 18.24 4.02
N THR A 4 -4.63 19.14 3.74
CA THR A 4 -5.96 18.80 3.20
C THR A 4 -5.85 18.18 1.82
N ASN A 5 -4.89 18.64 1.01
CA ASN A 5 -4.68 18.17 -0.35
C ASN A 5 -4.05 16.76 -0.39
N VAL A 6 -3.15 16.47 0.56
CA VAL A 6 -2.48 15.16 0.66
C VAL A 6 -3.46 14.07 1.11
N ALA A 7 -4.27 14.34 2.13
CA ALA A 7 -5.27 13.40 2.63
C ALA A 7 -6.34 13.07 1.56
N TYR A 8 -6.76 14.07 0.80
CA TYR A 8 -7.73 13.89 -0.28
C TYR A 8 -7.18 13.01 -1.41
N ARG A 9 -5.95 13.27 -1.87
CA ARG A 9 -5.28 12.43 -2.88
C ARG A 9 -5.12 10.99 -2.41
N HIS A 10 -4.79 10.80 -1.14
CA HIS A 10 -4.67 9.46 -0.57
C HIS A 10 -6.03 8.72 -0.57
N HIS A 11 -7.12 9.38 -0.18
CA HIS A 11 -8.47 8.80 -0.25
C HIS A 11 -8.83 8.38 -1.68
N GLN A 12 -8.61 9.24 -2.68
CA GLN A 12 -8.90 8.92 -4.08
C GLN A 12 -8.05 7.73 -4.58
N HIS A 13 -6.78 7.67 -4.18
CA HIS A 13 -5.91 6.55 -4.53
C HIS A 13 -6.39 5.24 -3.91
N LEU A 14 -6.73 5.27 -2.61
CA LEU A 14 -7.26 4.12 -1.89
C LEU A 14 -8.55 3.61 -2.55
N GLU A 15 -9.49 4.48 -2.90
CA GLU A 15 -10.70 4.08 -3.60
C GLU A 15 -10.40 3.45 -4.97
N LYS A 16 -9.52 4.07 -5.75
CA LYS A 16 -9.15 3.59 -7.09
C LYS A 16 -8.46 2.23 -7.07
N CYS A 17 -7.56 2.01 -6.11
CA CYS A 17 -6.73 0.81 -6.05
C CYS A 17 -7.38 -0.34 -5.27
N LEU A 18 -8.13 -0.03 -4.21
CA LEU A 18 -8.73 -1.06 -3.37
C LEU A 18 -10.00 -1.64 -3.99
N THR A 19 -10.86 -0.80 -4.59
CA THR A 19 -12.18 -1.24 -5.10
C THR A 19 -12.12 -2.46 -6.03
N PRO A 20 -11.20 -2.53 -7.01
CA PRO A 20 -11.09 -3.71 -7.88
C PRO A 20 -10.65 -5.00 -7.16
N LEU A 21 -9.98 -4.89 -6.01
CA LEU A 21 -9.43 -6.01 -5.26
C LEU A 21 -10.44 -6.60 -4.26
N LEU A 22 -11.45 -5.83 -3.85
CA LEU A 22 -12.43 -6.23 -2.82
C LEU A 22 -13.27 -7.46 -3.18
N ALA A 23 -13.30 -7.86 -4.46
CA ALA A 23 -13.95 -9.11 -4.87
C ALA A 23 -13.24 -10.35 -4.29
N ASN A 24 -11.91 -10.30 -4.18
CA ASN A 24 -11.07 -11.44 -3.80
C ASN A 24 -10.34 -11.22 -2.47
N PHE A 25 -10.13 -9.97 -2.06
CA PHE A 25 -9.37 -9.61 -0.86
C PHE A 25 -10.24 -8.79 0.08
N ARG A 26 -10.59 -9.38 1.22
CA ARG A 26 -11.48 -8.77 2.21
C ARG A 26 -10.77 -8.21 3.42
N PHE A 27 -9.49 -8.48 3.62
CA PHE A 27 -8.73 -7.93 4.74
C PHE A 27 -7.86 -6.78 4.25
N HIS A 28 -7.95 -5.63 4.94
CA HIS A 28 -7.14 -4.46 4.65
C HIS A 28 -6.26 -4.13 5.85
N GLN A 29 -4.96 -4.11 5.60
CA GLN A 29 -3.94 -3.72 6.56
C GLN A 29 -3.29 -2.41 6.08
N GLN A 30 -3.11 -1.48 7.01
CA GLN A 30 -2.34 -0.25 6.82
C GLN A 30 -1.70 0.15 8.15
N ASP A 31 -0.61 0.90 8.12
CA ASP A 31 0.00 1.45 9.32
C ASP A 31 -0.81 2.65 9.89
N ASN A 32 -0.38 3.14 11.06
CA ASN A 32 -1.04 4.24 11.76
C ASN A 32 -0.48 5.64 11.40
N ASP A 33 0.17 5.83 10.24
CA ASP A 33 0.64 7.15 9.79
C ASP A 33 -0.55 8.14 9.71
N LYS A 34 -0.30 9.39 10.11
CA LYS A 34 -1.28 10.48 10.14
C LYS A 34 -2.01 10.66 8.81
N LYS A 35 -1.37 10.36 7.67
CA LYS A 35 -2.01 10.46 6.34
C LYS A 35 -3.12 9.41 6.13
N HIS A 36 -2.95 8.20 6.66
CA HIS A 36 -3.93 7.11 6.57
C HIS A 36 -5.10 7.30 7.55
N THR A 37 -4.87 8.02 8.65
CA THR A 37 -5.86 8.25 9.71
C THR A 37 -6.75 9.47 9.49
N SER A 38 -6.70 10.09 8.30
CA SER A 38 -7.55 11.22 7.95
C SER A 38 -9.06 10.86 8.01
N ARG A 39 -9.92 11.85 8.29
CA ARG A 39 -11.37 11.65 8.40
C ARG A 39 -11.97 11.00 7.15
N GLN A 40 -11.49 11.39 5.96
CA GLN A 40 -11.98 10.88 4.68
C GLN A 40 -11.59 9.42 4.48
N CYS A 41 -10.32 9.07 4.74
CA CYS A 41 -9.84 7.68 4.63
C CYS A 41 -10.56 6.76 5.63
N LYS A 42 -10.68 7.19 6.89
CA LYS A 42 -11.43 6.46 7.93
C LYS A 42 -12.89 6.27 7.54
N GLY A 43 -13.55 7.33 7.08
CA GLY A 43 -14.96 7.27 6.67
C GLY A 43 -15.20 6.27 5.53
N TYR A 44 -14.32 6.26 4.52
CA TYR A 44 -14.39 5.29 3.43
C TYR A 44 -14.20 3.85 3.92
N LEU A 45 -13.15 3.58 4.71
CA LEU A 45 -12.85 2.23 5.18
C LEU A 45 -13.91 1.70 6.15
N THR A 46 -14.39 2.53 7.09
CA THR A 46 -15.48 2.16 8.00
C THR A 46 -16.80 1.90 7.26
N LYS A 47 -17.09 2.64 6.19
CA LYS A 47 -18.24 2.35 5.31
C LYS A 47 -18.09 0.97 4.67
N LYS A 48 -16.94 0.69 4.05
CA LYS A 48 -16.66 -0.61 3.42
C LYS A 48 -16.74 -1.77 4.41
N GLU A 49 -16.31 -1.54 5.65
CA GLU A 49 -16.45 -2.51 6.73
C GLU A 49 -17.90 -2.73 7.17
N SER A 50 -18.67 -1.65 7.29
CA SER A 50 -20.10 -1.71 7.64
C SER A 50 -20.94 -2.39 6.54
N ASP A 51 -20.55 -2.21 5.28
CA ASP A 51 -21.17 -2.85 4.12
C ASP A 51 -20.76 -4.34 3.98
N GLY A 52 -19.87 -4.86 4.85
CA GLY A 52 -19.42 -6.26 4.85
C GLY A 52 -18.50 -6.63 3.67
N VAL A 53 -17.98 -5.64 2.95
CA VAL A 53 -17.11 -5.85 1.78
C VAL A 53 -15.62 -5.85 2.14
N LEU A 54 -15.28 -5.38 3.34
CA LEU A 54 -13.91 -5.29 3.85
C LEU A 54 -13.88 -5.52 5.37
N HIS A 55 -12.75 -5.98 5.89
CA HIS A 55 -12.41 -6.05 7.30
C HIS A 55 -11.12 -5.28 7.52
N GLN A 56 -11.14 -4.32 8.44
CA GLN A 56 -9.96 -3.56 8.79
C GLN A 56 -9.15 -4.34 9.83
N MET A 57 -7.86 -4.53 9.57
CA MET A 57 -6.97 -5.15 10.56
C MET A 57 -6.55 -4.12 11.60
N THR A 58 -6.62 -4.50 12.88
CA THR A 58 -6.04 -3.69 13.95
C THR A 58 -4.52 -3.82 13.89
N TRP A 59 -3.80 -2.70 13.83
CA TRP A 59 -2.35 -2.68 13.73
C TRP A 59 -1.70 -1.99 14.93
N PRO A 60 -0.72 -2.62 15.60
CA PRO A 60 0.03 -1.96 16.66
C PRO A 60 0.87 -0.80 16.11
N PRO A 61 0.94 0.34 16.83
CA PRO A 61 1.80 1.45 16.43
C PRO A 61 3.28 1.03 16.50
N GLN A 62 4.10 1.56 15.58
CA GLN A 62 5.55 1.33 15.55
C GLN A 62 5.98 -0.14 15.37
N SER A 63 5.18 -0.94 14.68
CA SER A 63 5.52 -2.33 14.33
C SER A 63 5.74 -2.50 12.82
N PRO A 64 6.87 -1.99 12.28
CA PRO A 64 7.23 -2.22 10.88
C PRO A 64 7.61 -3.68 10.63
N ASP A 65 8.13 -4.38 11.63
CA ASP A 65 8.48 -5.80 11.62
C ASP A 65 7.30 -6.71 11.29
N LEU A 66 6.10 -6.31 11.69
CA LEU A 66 4.88 -7.04 11.38
C LEU A 66 4.39 -6.77 9.96
N ASN A 67 4.82 -5.69 9.30
CA ASN A 67 4.20 -5.19 8.08
C ASN A 67 4.70 -5.97 6.87
N PRO A 68 3.87 -6.82 6.22
CA PRO A 68 4.35 -7.70 5.15
C PRO A 68 4.91 -6.93 3.95
N ILE A 69 4.53 -5.67 3.74
CA ILE A 69 5.09 -4.86 2.65
C ILE A 69 6.57 -4.58 2.85
N GLU A 70 7.06 -4.49 4.09
CA GLU A 70 8.48 -4.28 4.39
C GLU A 70 9.30 -5.48 3.92
N MET A 71 8.79 -6.71 4.11
CA MET A 71 9.42 -7.91 3.56
C MET A 71 9.50 -7.87 2.03
N VAL A 72 8.49 -7.32 1.36
CA VAL A 72 8.50 -7.16 -0.10
C VAL A 72 9.52 -6.11 -0.52
N TRP A 73 9.62 -5.00 0.22
CA TRP A 73 10.64 -3.97 -0.02
C TRP A 73 12.06 -4.50 0.17
N ASP A 74 12.32 -5.31 1.19
CA ASP A 74 13.61 -5.98 1.43
C ASP A 74 14.04 -6.86 0.25
N LYS A 75 13.07 -7.46 -0.45
CA LYS A 75 13.32 -8.24 -1.66
C LYS A 75 13.48 -7.34 -2.90
N LEU A 76 12.75 -6.24 -2.99
CA LEU A 76 12.71 -5.39 -4.17
C LEU A 76 13.94 -4.47 -4.27
N ASP A 77 14.34 -3.86 -3.15
CA ASP A 77 15.38 -2.82 -3.11
C ASP A 77 16.75 -3.29 -3.66
N PRO A 78 17.29 -4.47 -3.27
CA PRO A 78 18.55 -4.97 -3.84
C PRO A 78 18.48 -5.18 -5.36
N ARG A 79 17.37 -5.73 -5.86
CA ARG A 79 17.17 -6.01 -7.30
C ARG A 79 17.12 -4.73 -8.12
N VAL A 80 16.49 -3.69 -7.59
CA VAL A 80 16.44 -2.38 -8.26
C VAL A 80 17.82 -1.71 -8.25
N LYS A 81 18.57 -1.82 -7.15
CA LYS A 81 19.94 -1.32 -7.05
C LYS A 81 20.89 -1.99 -8.03
N GLU A 82 20.75 -3.30 -8.24
CA GLU A 82 21.53 -4.06 -9.24
C GLU A 82 21.35 -3.54 -10.67
N LYS A 83 20.15 -3.03 -11.00
CA LYS A 83 19.86 -2.44 -12.31
C LYS A 83 20.50 -1.05 -12.50
N GLN A 84 21.11 -0.47 -11.47
CA GLN A 84 21.80 0.83 -11.49
C GLN A 84 21.03 1.93 -12.24
N PRO A 85 19.79 2.26 -11.83
CA PRO A 85 19.03 3.32 -12.48
C PRO A 85 19.79 4.64 -12.38
N THR A 86 20.12 5.23 -13.52
CA THR A 86 21.01 6.41 -13.60
C THR A 86 20.29 7.72 -13.27
N ARG A 87 18.95 7.72 -13.23
CA ARG A 87 18.10 8.89 -12.96
C ARG A 87 16.78 8.46 -12.34
N THR A 88 16.21 9.30 -11.48
CA THR A 88 14.91 9.09 -10.83
C THR A 88 13.77 8.87 -11.85
N GLN A 89 13.84 9.55 -12.99
CA GLN A 89 12.87 9.44 -14.09
C GLN A 89 12.87 8.06 -14.77
N HIS A 90 13.93 7.29 -14.60
CA HIS A 90 14.09 5.93 -15.13
C HIS A 90 13.99 4.85 -14.04
N MET A 91 13.57 5.20 -12.81
CA MET A 91 13.41 4.20 -11.73
C MET A 91 12.16 3.35 -11.89
N TRP A 92 11.13 3.86 -12.58
CA TRP A 92 9.83 3.19 -12.67
C TRP A 92 9.89 1.84 -13.41
N GLU A 93 10.56 1.78 -14.56
CA GLU A 93 10.65 0.54 -15.34
C GLU A 93 11.45 -0.55 -14.59
N PRO A 94 12.65 -0.27 -14.03
CA PRO A 94 13.36 -1.19 -13.14
C PRO A 94 12.52 -1.67 -11.96
N LEU A 95 11.77 -0.76 -11.31
CA LEU A 95 10.89 -1.12 -10.19
C LEU A 95 9.81 -2.11 -10.62
N GLN A 96 9.15 -1.86 -11.75
CA GLN A 96 8.12 -2.75 -12.29
C GLN A 96 8.68 -4.10 -12.71
N ASP A 97 9.84 -4.13 -13.35
CA ASP A 97 10.52 -5.37 -13.74
C ASP A 97 10.92 -6.20 -12.53
N CYS A 98 11.55 -5.56 -11.54
CA CYS A 98 11.94 -6.23 -10.30
C CYS A 98 10.72 -6.76 -9.55
N TRP A 99 9.63 -6.00 -9.48
CA TRP A 99 8.38 -6.43 -8.86
C TRP A 99 7.83 -7.70 -9.51
N LYS A 100 7.76 -7.74 -10.85
CA LYS A 100 7.28 -8.92 -11.60
C LYS A 100 8.18 -10.14 -11.45
N SER A 101 9.45 -9.93 -11.09
CA SER A 101 10.42 -11.02 -10.87
C SER A 101 10.37 -11.61 -9.46
N ILE A 102 9.62 -11.01 -8.52
CA ILE A 102 9.42 -11.59 -7.20
C ILE A 102 8.57 -12.85 -7.39
N PRO A 103 9.10 -14.05 -7.09
CA PRO A 103 8.32 -15.27 -7.22
C PRO A 103 7.10 -15.19 -6.29
N GLY A 104 5.92 -15.52 -6.80
CA GLY A 104 4.81 -15.87 -5.92
C GLY A 104 5.18 -17.17 -5.20
N GLU A 105 4.99 -17.23 -3.88
CA GLU A 105 5.05 -18.52 -3.21
C GLU A 105 3.94 -19.41 -3.80
N ALA A 106 4.34 -20.51 -4.43
CA ALA A 106 3.42 -21.56 -4.81
C ALA A 106 2.93 -22.19 -3.49
N GLY A 107 1.71 -21.82 -3.10
CA GLY A 107 0.95 -22.55 -2.08
C GLY A 107 0.49 -23.90 -2.60
#